data_AF-A0A2D4NHH4-F1
#
_entry.id   AF-A0A2D4NHH4-F1
#
_cell.length_a   1.000
_cell.length_b   1.000
_cell.length_c   1.000
_cell.angle_alpha   90.00
_cell.angle_beta   90.00
_cell.angle_gamma   90.00
#
_symmetry.space_group_name_H-M   'P 1'
#
loop_
_entity.id
_entity.type
_entity.pdbx_description
1 polymer ?
#
loop_
_entity_poly.entity_id
_entity_poly.type
_entity_poly.pdbx_seq_one_letter_code
_entity_poly.pdbx_strand_id
1 'polypeptide(L)'
;MRWASDRKCAMETVLQYCKGKNVKNPPKSYLIHAGLEPLTFTNMFPSWEHRDDIAEITEMDAEASNHIILVEDVLVKLCQKFYPLADLLARPLPEGVDPLNLEIYLSNEDFEAALQLTREEYNALPSWKQVNLKKAKGLF
;
A
#
# COMPACT_ATOMS: atom_id res chain seq x y z
N MET A 1 -6.63 9.90 -3.46
CA MET A 1 -7.74 9.00 -3.07
C MET A 1 -8.35 8.21 -4.24
N ARG A 2 -8.61 8.79 -5.43
CA ARG A 2 -9.27 8.07 -6.55
C ARG A 2 -8.48 6.86 -7.10
N TRP A 3 -7.17 7.02 -7.32
CA TRP A 3 -6.35 5.94 -7.91
C TRP A 3 -6.16 4.71 -7.02
N ALA A 4 -6.10 4.88 -5.69
CA ALA A 4 -5.98 3.74 -4.77
C ALA A 4 -7.25 2.87 -4.78
N SER A 5 -8.42 3.50 -4.84
CA SER A 5 -9.71 2.78 -4.94
C SER A 5 -9.84 2.05 -6.28
N ASP A 6 -9.50 2.70 -7.39
CA ASP A 6 -9.55 2.08 -8.72
C ASP A 6 -8.55 0.91 -8.82
N ARG A 7 -7.33 1.09 -8.31
CA ARG A 7 -6.28 0.05 -8.25
C ARG A 7 -6.72 -1.14 -7.40
N LYS A 8 -7.31 -0.89 -6.22
CA LYS A 8 -7.87 -1.94 -5.36
C LYS A 8 -8.97 -2.73 -6.08
N CYS A 9 -9.93 -2.04 -6.70
CA CYS A 9 -11.03 -2.67 -7.43
C CYS A 9 -10.52 -3.55 -8.60
N ALA A 10 -9.53 -3.06 -9.34
CA ALA A 10 -8.90 -3.82 -10.41
C ALA A 10 -8.24 -5.11 -9.89
N MET A 11 -7.48 -5.01 -8.79
CA MET A 11 -6.83 -6.18 -8.17
C MET A 11 -7.83 -7.20 -7.64
N GLU A 12 -8.90 -6.75 -6.96
CA GLU A 12 -9.98 -7.61 -6.50
C GLU A 12 -10.65 -8.33 -7.68
N THR A 13 -10.91 -7.63 -8.77
CA THR A 13 -11.50 -8.19 -10.00
C THR A 13 -10.63 -9.30 -10.59
N VAL A 14 -9.31 -9.10 -10.66
CA VAL A 14 -8.36 -10.11 -11.16
C VAL A 14 -8.39 -11.37 -10.28
N LEU A 15 -8.40 -11.22 -8.95
CA LEU A 15 -8.45 -12.37 -8.04
C LEU A 15 -9.77 -13.14 -8.16
N GLN A 16 -10.89 -12.45 -8.34
CA GLN A 16 -12.18 -13.08 -8.61
C GLN A 16 -12.16 -13.85 -9.93
N TYR A 17 -11.56 -13.28 -10.97
CA TYR A 17 -11.40 -13.95 -12.26
C TYR A 17 -10.56 -15.24 -12.15
N CYS A 18 -9.42 -15.19 -11.45
CA CYS A 18 -8.58 -16.37 -11.21
C CYS A 18 -9.35 -17.46 -10.46
N LYS A 19 -10.09 -17.11 -9.40
CA LYS A 19 -10.96 -18.05 -8.67
C LYS A 19 -12.03 -18.67 -9.57
N GLY A 20 -12.65 -17.89 -10.44
CA GLY A 20 -13.63 -18.36 -11.41
C GLY A 20 -13.08 -19.36 -12.42
N LYS A 21 -11.81 -19.24 -12.81
CA LYS A 21 -11.16 -20.20 -13.73
C LYS A 21 -10.95 -21.58 -13.10
N ASN A 22 -10.54 -21.64 -11.83
CA ASN A 22 -10.38 -22.89 -11.12
C ASN A 22 -10.53 -22.67 -9.62
N VAL A 23 -11.65 -23.12 -9.05
CA VAL A 23 -11.95 -22.94 -7.63
C VAL A 23 -11.00 -23.73 -6.73
N LYS A 24 -10.57 -24.93 -7.16
CA LYS A 24 -9.72 -25.82 -6.34
C LYS A 24 -8.25 -25.39 -6.36
N ASN A 25 -7.79 -24.88 -7.50
CA ASN A 25 -6.41 -24.42 -7.67
C ASN A 25 -6.39 -23.20 -8.59
N PRO A 26 -6.75 -22.01 -8.10
CA PRO A 26 -6.80 -20.81 -8.91
C PRO A 26 -5.40 -20.44 -9.41
N PRO A 27 -5.26 -20.00 -10.68
CA PRO A 27 -3.98 -19.51 -11.17
C PRO A 27 -3.56 -18.26 -10.40
N LYS A 28 -2.25 -18.12 -10.20
CA LYS A 28 -1.66 -16.92 -9.60
C LYS A 28 -1.79 -15.72 -10.53
N SER A 29 -1.86 -14.52 -9.95
CA SER A 29 -1.89 -13.27 -10.68
C SER A 29 -0.74 -12.36 -10.25
N TYR A 30 -0.16 -11.64 -11.22
CA TYR A 30 1.08 -10.90 -11.03
C TYR A 30 0.91 -9.45 -11.49
N LEU A 31 1.54 -8.52 -10.77
CA LEU A 31 1.63 -7.12 -11.16
C LEU A 31 2.80 -6.95 -12.13
N ILE A 32 2.55 -6.25 -13.24
CA ILE A 32 3.55 -5.94 -14.26
C ILE A 32 3.68 -4.42 -14.34
N HIS A 33 4.91 -3.93 -14.20
CA HIS A 33 5.23 -2.52 -14.32
C HIS A 33 5.79 -2.24 -15.72
N ALA A 34 5.31 -1.17 -16.35
CA ALA A 34 5.76 -0.78 -17.68
C ALA A 34 7.27 -0.48 -17.67
N GLY A 35 8.00 -0.99 -18.66
CA GLY A 35 9.47 -0.85 -18.74
C GLY A 35 10.25 -1.80 -17.82
N LEU A 36 9.60 -2.42 -16.84
CA LEU A 36 10.20 -3.41 -15.92
C LEU A 36 9.52 -4.78 -16.06
N GLU A 37 9.12 -5.16 -17.27
CA GLU A 37 8.45 -6.42 -17.51
C GLU A 37 9.42 -7.62 -17.41
N PRO A 38 9.10 -8.67 -16.61
CA PRO A 38 9.97 -9.82 -16.46
C PRO A 38 10.00 -10.67 -17.73
N LEU A 39 11.07 -11.45 -17.92
CA LEU A 39 11.20 -12.36 -19.07
C LEU A 39 10.07 -13.39 -19.17
N THR A 40 9.48 -13.79 -18.03
CA THR A 40 8.31 -14.68 -18.00
C THR A 40 7.08 -14.04 -18.64
N PHE A 41 7.02 -12.71 -18.74
CA PHE A 41 5.99 -11.96 -19.43
C PHE A 41 6.39 -11.66 -20.87
N THR A 42 7.57 -11.10 -21.12
CA THR A 42 7.98 -10.68 -22.48
C THR A 42 8.12 -11.86 -23.44
N ASN A 43 8.56 -13.03 -22.97
CA ASN A 43 8.66 -14.25 -23.78
C ASN A 43 7.30 -14.82 -24.25
N MET A 44 6.18 -14.31 -23.73
CA MET A 44 4.84 -14.70 -24.18
C MET A 44 4.43 -14.00 -25.49
N PHE A 45 5.21 -13.02 -25.96
CA PHE A 45 4.93 -12.24 -27.15
C PHE A 45 5.95 -12.55 -28.25
N PRO A 46 5.53 -12.67 -29.53
CA PRO A 46 6.45 -12.96 -30.64
C PRO A 46 7.54 -11.89 -30.86
N SER A 47 7.25 -10.64 -30.50
CA SER A 47 8.15 -9.51 -30.56
C SER A 47 7.90 -8.62 -29.36
N TRP A 48 8.96 -8.14 -28.71
CA TRP A 48 8.90 -7.20 -27.60
C TRP A 48 9.95 -6.10 -27.80
N GLU A 49 9.58 -4.85 -27.55
CA GLU A 49 10.48 -3.71 -27.58
C GLU A 49 10.65 -3.19 -26.16
N HIS A 50 11.90 -3.13 -25.70
CA HIS A 50 12.22 -2.59 -24.38
C HIS A 50 12.19 -1.06 -24.42
N ARG A 51 11.51 -0.47 -23.44
CA ARG A 51 11.34 0.98 -23.30
C ARG A 51 12.10 1.47 -22.08
N ASP A 52 13.40 1.71 -22.28
CA ASP A 52 14.30 2.17 -21.22
C ASP A 52 13.90 3.55 -20.68
N ASP A 53 13.30 4.40 -21.53
CA ASP A 53 12.75 5.70 -21.14
C ASP A 53 11.63 5.58 -20.09
N ILE A 54 10.84 4.50 -20.15
CA ILE A 54 9.79 4.20 -19.17
C ILE A 54 10.37 3.47 -17.96
N ALA A 55 11.35 2.61 -18.16
CA ALA A 55 12.02 1.88 -17.09
C ALA A 55 12.66 2.85 -16.09
N GLU A 56 13.39 3.86 -16.57
CA GLU A 56 14.05 4.87 -15.73
C GLU A 56 13.03 5.61 -14.84
N ILE A 57 11.89 6.02 -15.41
CA ILE A 57 10.81 6.69 -14.65
C ILE A 57 10.24 5.74 -13.59
N THR A 58 10.05 4.48 -13.95
CA THR A 58 9.40 3.48 -13.08
C THR A 58 10.31 3.05 -11.94
N GLU A 59 11.62 2.95 -12.16
CA GLU A 59 12.61 2.65 -11.11
C GLU A 59 12.71 3.75 -10.05
N MET A 60 12.40 5.00 -10.41
CA MET A 60 12.38 6.12 -9.46
C MET A 60 11.16 6.10 -8.54
N ASP A 61 10.00 5.69 -9.06
CA ASP A 61 8.72 5.70 -8.33
C ASP A 61 8.39 4.38 -7.63
N ALA A 62 8.90 3.27 -8.16
CA ALA A 62 8.68 1.97 -7.60
C ALA A 62 9.91 1.52 -6.80
N GLU A 63 9.70 1.10 -5.56
CA GLU A 63 10.59 0.14 -4.88
C GLU A 63 10.62 -1.23 -5.62
N ALA A 64 10.23 -1.28 -6.89
CA ALA A 64 10.20 -2.44 -7.75
C ALA A 64 11.60 -2.72 -8.28
N SER A 65 12.41 -3.29 -7.40
CA SER A 65 13.47 -4.18 -7.84
C SER A 65 12.86 -5.32 -8.68
N ASN A 66 13.63 -5.85 -9.64
CA ASN A 66 13.37 -6.90 -10.64
C ASN A 66 12.72 -8.23 -10.14
N HIS A 67 11.64 -8.16 -9.37
CA HIS A 67 11.01 -9.26 -8.65
C HIS A 67 9.59 -9.50 -9.17
N ILE A 68 9.18 -10.77 -9.09
CA ILE A 68 7.81 -11.17 -9.37
C ILE A 68 6.92 -10.75 -8.19
N ILE A 69 5.95 -9.87 -8.45
CA ILE A 69 5.05 -9.34 -7.43
C ILE A 69 3.66 -9.97 -7.60
N LEU A 70 3.13 -10.61 -6.56
CA LEU A 70 1.76 -11.14 -6.57
C LEU A 70 0.75 -10.01 -6.35
N VAL A 71 -0.36 -10.07 -7.07
CA VAL A 71 -1.48 -9.14 -6.87
C VAL A 71 -2.03 -9.25 -5.44
N GLU A 72 -2.07 -10.46 -4.87
CA GLU A 72 -2.52 -10.68 -3.49
C GLU A 72 -1.70 -9.86 -2.48
N ASP A 73 -0.38 -9.87 -2.61
CA ASP A 73 0.52 -9.19 -1.66
C ASP A 73 0.34 -7.67 -1.72
N VAL A 74 0.19 -7.11 -2.92
CA VAL A 74 -0.07 -5.68 -3.10
C VAL A 74 -1.46 -5.31 -2.60
N LEU A 75 -2.46 -6.16 -2.86
CA LEU A 75 -3.81 -5.91 -2.39
C LEU A 75 -3.91 -5.93 -0.87
N VAL A 76 -3.18 -6.82 -0.17
CA VAL A 76 -3.12 -6.84 1.30
C VAL A 76 -2.61 -5.49 1.82
N LYS A 77 -1.53 -4.96 1.23
CA LYS A 77 -0.98 -3.64 1.58
C LYS A 77 -1.99 -2.52 1.32
N LEU A 78 -2.66 -2.53 0.15
CA LEU A 78 -3.68 -1.52 -0.17
C LEU A 78 -4.94 -1.62 0.70
N CYS A 79 -5.24 -2.80 1.24
CA CYS A 79 -6.36 -3.00 2.16
C CYS A 79 -5.97 -2.80 3.63
N GLN A 80 -4.70 -2.54 3.92
CA GLN A 80 -4.22 -2.39 5.26
C GLN A 80 -4.81 -1.12 5.89
N LYS A 81 -5.67 -1.34 6.88
CA LYS A 81 -6.31 -0.26 7.64
C LYS A 81 -5.42 0.25 8.77
N PHE A 82 -4.64 -0.65 9.37
CA PHE A 82 -3.81 -0.37 10.52
C PHE A 82 -2.35 -0.69 10.23
N TYR A 83 -1.46 0.21 10.63
CA TYR A 83 -0.02 0.11 10.46
C TYR A 83 0.66 0.09 11.84
N PRO A 84 1.76 -0.67 12.00
CA PRO A 84 2.59 -0.58 13.18
C PRO A 84 3.04 0.87 13.42
N LEU A 85 3.19 1.26 14.69
CA LEU A 85 3.65 2.61 15.05
C LEU A 85 4.99 2.96 14.38
N ALA A 86 5.91 2.01 14.28
CA ALA A 86 7.21 2.19 13.65
C ALA A 86 7.08 2.64 12.18
N ASP A 87 6.15 2.07 11.42
CA ASP A 87 5.95 2.37 10.01
C ASP A 87 5.36 3.77 9.80
N LEU A 88 4.51 4.24 10.72
CA LEU A 88 3.93 5.59 10.66
C LEU A 88 4.92 6.69 11.11
N LEU A 89 5.92 6.32 11.91
CA LEU A 89 7.02 7.21 12.29
C LEU A 89 8.15 7.24 11.26
N ALA A 90 8.29 6.18 10.45
CA ALA A 90 9.27 6.11 9.38
C ALA A 90 8.92 7.04 8.22
N ARG A 91 9.94 7.35 7.40
CA ARG A 91 9.80 8.09 6.14
C ARG A 91 10.55 7.34 5.04
N PRO A 92 9.95 7.15 3.84
CA PRO A 92 8.63 7.62 3.39
C PRO A 92 7.44 6.93 4.09
N LEU A 93 6.26 7.56 4.07
CA LEU A 93 5.04 6.98 4.63
C LEU A 93 4.46 5.89 3.70
N PRO A 94 3.78 4.86 4.22
CA PRO A 94 3.12 3.85 3.39
C PRO A 94 2.10 4.44 2.41
N GLU A 95 1.93 3.80 1.26
CA GLU A 95 1.03 4.27 0.19
C GLU A 95 -0.42 4.40 0.69
N GLY A 96 -1.01 5.59 0.54
CA GLY A 96 -2.40 5.86 0.93
C GLY A 96 -2.61 6.26 2.40
N VAL A 97 -1.55 6.38 3.19
CA VAL A 97 -1.60 6.96 4.54
C VAL A 97 -1.67 8.49 4.46
N ASP A 98 -2.65 9.09 5.13
CA ASP A 98 -2.78 10.55 5.27
C ASP A 98 -1.75 11.07 6.31
N PRO A 99 -0.74 11.85 5.88
CA PRO A 99 0.30 12.37 6.77
C PRO A 99 -0.25 13.25 7.89
N LEU A 100 -1.41 13.89 7.67
CA LEU A 100 -1.99 14.80 8.66
C LEU A 100 -2.77 14.07 9.75
N ASN A 101 -3.11 12.80 9.54
CA ASN A 101 -4.01 12.03 10.39
C ASN A 101 -3.47 10.62 10.67
N LEU A 102 -2.18 10.49 11.00
CA LEU A 102 -1.53 9.20 11.25
C LEU A 102 -2.20 8.38 12.36
N GLU A 103 -2.83 9.03 13.34
CA GLU A 103 -3.48 8.39 14.47
C GLU A 103 -4.68 7.49 14.11
N ILE A 104 -5.31 7.71 12.95
CA ILE A 104 -6.46 6.91 12.50
C ILE A 104 -6.02 5.53 11.96
N TYR A 105 -4.73 5.42 11.63
CA TYR A 105 -4.11 4.22 11.08
C TYR A 105 -3.44 3.35 12.15
N LEU A 106 -3.51 3.72 13.42
CA LEU A 106 -3.05 2.87 14.53
C LEU A 106 -4.18 1.94 14.98
N SER A 107 -3.84 0.72 15.40
CA SER A 107 -4.77 -0.11 16.19
C SER A 107 -5.10 0.60 17.52
N ASN A 108 -6.10 0.14 18.27
CA ASN A 108 -6.37 0.72 19.58
C ASN A 108 -5.19 0.54 20.55
N GLU A 109 -4.57 -0.64 20.52
CA GLU A 109 -3.39 -0.98 21.32
C GLU A 109 -2.19 -0.08 20.99
N ASP A 110 -1.89 0.09 19.70
CA ASP A 110 -0.77 0.95 19.27
C ASP A 110 -1.05 2.43 19.50
N PHE A 111 -2.32 2.85 19.40
CA PHE A 111 -2.73 4.22 19.69
C PHE A 111 -2.51 4.55 21.16
N GLU A 112 -2.95 3.67 22.07
CA GLU A 112 -2.73 3.81 23.50
C GLU A 112 -1.23 3.76 23.84
N ALA A 113 -0.47 2.88 23.21
CA ALA A 113 0.98 2.83 23.40
C ALA A 113 1.69 4.12 22.94
N ALA A 114 1.28 4.69 21.80
CA ALA A 114 1.89 5.89 21.23
C ALA A 114 1.53 7.15 22.02
N LEU A 115 0.24 7.36 22.28
CA LEU A 115 -0.30 8.59 22.85
C LEU A 115 -0.50 8.52 24.37
N GLN A 116 -0.43 7.33 24.97
CA GLN A 116 -0.67 7.07 26.41
C GLN A 116 -2.07 7.48 26.86
N LEU A 117 -3.03 7.43 25.94
CA LEU A 117 -4.41 7.88 26.09
C LEU A 117 -5.30 6.95 25.26
N THR A 118 -6.53 6.72 25.71
CA THR A 118 -7.52 6.00 24.90
C THR A 118 -8.01 6.87 23.74
N ARG A 119 -8.57 6.24 22.71
CA ARG A 119 -9.05 6.94 21.51
C ARG A 119 -10.25 7.84 21.84
N GLU A 120 -11.09 7.42 22.77
CA GLU A 120 -12.23 8.16 23.30
C GLU A 120 -11.77 9.41 24.04
N GLU A 121 -10.77 9.29 24.92
CA GLU A 121 -10.21 10.42 25.66
C GLU A 121 -9.57 11.44 24.72
N TYR A 122 -8.79 10.96 23.74
CA TYR A 122 -8.18 11.84 22.73
C TYR A 122 -9.22 12.61 21.92
N ASN A 123 -10.28 11.92 21.48
CA ASN A 123 -11.37 12.54 20.71
C ASN A 123 -12.17 13.56 21.52
N ALA A 124 -12.20 13.44 22.85
CA ALA A 124 -12.82 14.42 23.75
C ALA A 124 -11.97 15.68 23.97
N LEU A 125 -10.67 15.66 23.62
CA LEU A 125 -9.80 16.83 23.76
C LEU A 125 -10.11 17.90 22.71
N PRO A 126 -9.89 19.20 23.00
CA PRO A 126 -9.92 20.25 21.99
C PRO A 126 -8.91 20.00 20.87
N SER A 127 -9.23 20.39 19.63
CA SER A 127 -8.40 20.13 18.44
C SER A 127 -6.96 20.64 18.57
N TRP A 128 -6.75 21.79 19.21
CA TRP A 128 -5.40 22.32 19.45
C TRP A 128 -4.54 21.39 20.33
N LYS A 129 -5.17 20.71 21.30
CA LYS A 129 -4.49 19.78 22.20
C LYS A 129 -4.20 18.44 21.54
N GLN A 130 -5.13 17.97 20.70
CA GLN A 130 -4.93 16.80 19.83
C GLN A 130 -3.69 17.00 18.93
N VAL A 131 -3.64 18.11 18.19
CA VAL A 131 -2.50 18.44 17.31
C VAL A 131 -1.18 18.52 18.07
N ASN A 132 -1.18 19.13 19.27
CA ASN A 132 0.03 19.23 20.09
C ASN A 132 0.54 17.85 20.55
N LEU A 133 -0.36 16.93 20.91
CA LEU A 133 0.00 15.55 21.27
C LEU A 133 0.61 14.79 20.10
N LYS A 134 0.01 14.92 18.89
CA LYS A 134 0.56 14.29 17.68
C LYS A 134 1.96 14.78 17.37
N LYS A 135 2.17 16.10 17.40
CA LYS A 135 3.49 16.71 17.18
C LYS A 135 4.51 16.23 18.20
N ALA A 136 4.13 16.13 19.48
CA ALA A 136 5.02 15.64 20.53
C ALA A 136 5.46 14.17 20.32
N LYS A 137 4.68 13.38 19.60
CA LYS A 137 4.94 11.96 19.32
C LYS A 137 5.40 11.69 17.88
N GLY A 138 5.60 12.72 17.05
CA GLY A 138 6.01 12.55 15.66
C GLY A 138 4.92 12.02 14.73
N LEU A 139 3.66 12.08 15.15
CA LEU A 139 2.49 11.66 14.37
C LEU A 139 1.84 12.84 13.60
N PHE A 140 2.66 13.83 13.21
CA PHE A 140 2.24 15.03 12.47
C PHE A 140 3.11 15.23 11.23
#